data_AF-V4AYH7-F1
#
_entry.id   AF-V4AYH7-F1
#
_cell.length_a   1.000
_cell.length_b   1.000
_cell.length_c   1.000
_cell.angle_alpha   90.00
_cell.angle_beta   90.00
_cell.angle_gamma   90.00
#
_symmetry.space_group_name_H-M   'P 1'
#
loop_
_entity.id
_entity.type
_entity.pdbx_description
1 polymer ?
#
loop_
_entity_poly.entity_id
_entity_poly.type
_entity_poly.pdbx_seq_one_letter_code
_entity_poly.pdbx_strand_id
1 'polypeptide(L)'
;MFPIRTYAVTLQDLYNFNSTFGDSLTAALDDGGSGQINITVSFPFFNKKHDKLYVNNNGVISFLKELKVYRPDDFPLQDATPIIAPFWADVDVTEGGQVWYREETNPQTLNIATKEVQRYYPKARKFKATWMFVATWDRVCFYGASGAGENKTNTFQAVLITNGKESFVIFNYQRIDWTTGSNSGGDTTTGLGGNPAQAGFNAGDKKTYYEIDGARKDTVINLTLTSNVNIPGKWFFKVDSAQIQGVCSNTGKLSGIKLTEQELILKIKKNSS
;
A
#
# COMPACT_ATOMS: atom_id res chain seq x y z
N MET A 1 -20.85 -23.73 15.36
CA MET A 1 -20.42 -23.96 13.97
C MET A 1 -20.04 -22.61 13.40
N PHE A 2 -18.75 -22.27 13.37
CA PHE A 2 -18.29 -21.00 12.79
C PHE A 2 -18.28 -21.13 11.26
N PRO A 3 -18.76 -20.14 10.50
CA PRO A 3 -18.70 -20.20 9.04
C PRO A 3 -17.23 -20.13 8.61
N ILE A 4 -16.87 -21.01 7.67
CA ILE A 4 -15.57 -21.03 7.00
C ILE A 4 -15.37 -19.66 6.32
N ARG A 5 -14.40 -18.86 6.77
CA ARG A 5 -14.04 -17.58 6.13
C ARG A 5 -13.28 -17.87 4.84
N THR A 6 -13.96 -17.95 3.70
CA THR A 6 -13.33 -18.06 2.36
C THR A 6 -13.59 -16.81 1.52
N TYR A 7 -13.10 -15.64 1.93
CA TYR A 7 -13.18 -14.42 1.11
C TYR A 7 -12.02 -13.44 1.43
N ALA A 8 -10.78 -13.87 1.16
CA ALA A 8 -9.58 -13.04 1.08
C ALA A 8 -8.74 -13.52 -0.12
N VAL A 9 -7.83 -12.71 -0.64
CA VAL A 9 -6.93 -13.13 -1.73
C VAL A 9 -6.16 -14.35 -1.26
N THR A 10 -6.20 -15.49 -1.98
CA THR A 10 -5.43 -16.66 -1.53
C THR A 10 -3.94 -16.47 -1.81
N LEU A 11 -3.07 -17.27 -1.19
CA LEU A 11 -1.63 -17.24 -1.50
C LEU A 11 -1.35 -17.49 -3.00
N GLN A 12 -2.22 -18.27 -3.67
CA GLN A 12 -2.10 -18.59 -5.09
C GLN A 12 -2.58 -17.45 -6.00
N ASP A 13 -3.39 -16.53 -5.47
CA ASP A 13 -3.90 -15.36 -6.18
C ASP A 13 -3.00 -14.13 -6.02
N LEU A 14 -1.96 -14.22 -5.19
CA LEU A 14 -0.89 -13.22 -5.14
C LEU A 14 -0.03 -13.34 -6.40
N TYR A 15 0.60 -12.24 -6.80
CA TYR A 15 1.71 -12.35 -7.74
C TYR A 15 2.79 -13.19 -7.08
N ASN A 16 3.25 -14.23 -7.78
CA ASN A 16 4.29 -15.12 -7.28
C ASN A 16 5.45 -14.33 -6.68
N PHE A 17 5.95 -14.81 -5.54
CA PHE A 17 7.05 -14.21 -4.80
C PHE A 17 7.84 -15.33 -4.14
N ASN A 18 9.15 -15.14 -4.04
CA ASN A 18 10.17 -15.89 -3.28
C ASN A 18 11.44 -15.96 -4.13
N SER A 19 12.49 -16.61 -3.60
CA SER A 19 13.76 -16.76 -4.31
C SER A 19 13.66 -17.44 -5.68
N THR A 20 12.69 -18.33 -5.92
CA THR A 20 12.52 -19.01 -7.22
C THR A 20 12.01 -18.08 -8.33
N PHE A 21 11.37 -16.96 -7.95
CA PHE A 21 10.89 -15.94 -8.87
C PHE A 21 11.87 -14.75 -8.98
N GLY A 22 13.05 -14.85 -8.37
CA GLY A 22 14.08 -13.82 -8.39
C GLY A 22 13.86 -12.71 -7.36
N ASP A 23 12.97 -12.90 -6.39
CA ASP A 23 12.77 -11.92 -5.32
C ASP A 23 13.98 -11.84 -4.39
N SER A 24 14.35 -10.61 -4.05
CA SER A 24 15.30 -10.28 -3.00
C SER A 24 14.58 -10.16 -1.65
N LEU A 25 15.34 -10.33 -0.57
CA LEU A 25 14.88 -10.09 0.79
C LEU A 25 15.36 -8.73 1.28
N THR A 26 14.54 -8.06 2.09
CA THR A 26 15.04 -6.97 2.93
C THR A 26 15.98 -7.52 4.01
N ALA A 27 16.75 -6.65 4.66
CA ALA A 27 17.52 -7.05 5.82
C ALA A 27 16.58 -7.54 6.94
N ALA A 28 16.93 -8.67 7.58
CA ALA A 28 16.24 -9.22 8.75
C ALA A 28 16.57 -8.38 10.00
N LEU A 29 16.10 -7.15 9.99
CA LEU A 29 16.17 -6.16 11.07
C LEU A 29 14.75 -5.71 11.34
N ASP A 30 14.45 -5.32 12.58
CA ASP A 30 13.14 -4.78 12.97
C ASP A 30 12.75 -3.57 12.09
N ASP A 31 13.46 -2.45 12.24
CA ASP A 31 13.32 -1.25 11.39
C ASP A 31 14.18 -1.27 10.11
N GLY A 32 14.24 -2.44 9.47
CA GLY A 32 15.02 -2.68 8.27
C GLY A 32 14.32 -2.27 6.96
N GLY A 33 15.06 -2.43 5.87
CA GLY A 33 14.55 -2.21 4.52
C GLY A 33 15.48 -2.79 3.45
N SER A 34 15.18 -2.50 2.20
CA SER A 34 15.94 -2.93 1.02
C SER A 34 17.18 -2.09 0.74
N GLY A 35 17.34 -0.93 1.39
CA GLY A 35 18.16 0.15 0.84
C GLY A 35 17.60 0.69 -0.49
N GLN A 36 18.39 1.50 -1.20
CA GLN A 36 17.96 2.12 -2.45
C GLN A 36 17.90 1.09 -3.58
N ILE A 37 16.75 1.01 -4.25
CA ILE A 37 16.56 0.24 -5.47
C ILE A 37 16.41 1.21 -6.64
N ASN A 38 17.34 1.19 -7.59
CA ASN A 38 17.18 1.89 -8.86
C ASN A 38 16.26 1.06 -9.76
N ILE A 39 15.25 1.69 -10.35
CA ILE A 39 14.27 1.01 -11.21
C ILE A 39 14.50 1.37 -12.68
N THR A 40 14.35 0.39 -13.58
CA THR A 40 14.68 0.53 -15.00
C THR A 40 13.68 1.38 -15.78
N VAL A 41 12.44 1.50 -15.28
CA VAL A 41 11.42 2.39 -15.83
C VAL A 41 10.91 3.27 -14.71
N SER A 42 10.99 4.60 -14.89
CA SER A 42 10.50 5.52 -13.87
C SER A 42 9.02 5.31 -13.60
N PHE A 43 8.64 5.26 -12.33
CA PHE A 43 7.27 5.11 -11.87
C PHE A 43 6.63 6.49 -11.65
N PRO A 44 5.59 6.86 -12.42
CA PRO A 44 4.79 8.05 -12.13
C PRO A 44 3.99 7.89 -10.84
N PHE A 45 4.03 8.89 -9.95
CA PHE A 45 3.28 8.93 -8.71
C PHE A 45 2.98 10.39 -8.36
N PHE A 46 1.69 10.74 -8.25
CA PHE A 46 1.25 12.13 -7.99
C PHE A 46 1.92 13.19 -8.89
N ASN A 47 1.83 13.00 -10.22
CA ASN A 47 2.47 13.85 -11.25
C ASN A 47 4.00 13.96 -11.20
N LYS A 48 4.68 13.23 -10.31
CA LYS A 48 6.14 13.14 -10.25
C LYS A 48 6.57 11.80 -10.80
N LYS A 49 7.76 11.73 -11.39
CA LYS A 49 8.38 10.47 -11.79
C LYS A 49 9.48 10.12 -10.80
N HIS A 50 9.51 8.87 -10.38
CA HIS A 50 10.55 8.33 -9.51
C HIS A 50 11.33 7.27 -10.25
N ASP A 51 12.65 7.35 -10.20
CA ASP A 51 13.62 6.42 -10.80
C ASP A 51 14.26 5.49 -9.77
N LYS A 52 13.84 5.63 -8.50
CA LYS A 52 14.26 4.80 -7.39
C LYS A 52 13.16 4.69 -6.34
N LEU A 53 13.19 3.59 -5.60
CA LEU A 53 12.29 3.32 -4.48
C LEU A 53 13.03 2.56 -3.37
N TYR A 54 12.36 2.43 -2.22
CA TYR A 54 12.83 1.68 -1.06
C TYR A 54 11.66 0.86 -0.52
N VAL A 55 11.89 -0.40 -0.16
CA VAL A 55 10.93 -1.27 0.52
C VAL A 55 11.32 -1.35 1.99
N ASN A 56 10.40 -1.02 2.88
CA ASN A 56 10.61 -1.01 4.32
C ASN A 56 9.83 -2.17 4.99
N ASN A 57 10.41 -2.73 6.06
CA ASN A 57 9.86 -3.89 6.77
C ASN A 57 8.48 -3.62 7.37
N ASN A 58 8.22 -2.38 7.79
CA ASN A 58 6.98 -1.90 8.38
C ASN A 58 5.85 -1.70 7.36
N GLY A 59 5.93 -2.24 6.14
CA GLY A 59 4.81 -2.24 5.21
C GLY A 59 4.68 -1.00 4.33
N VAL A 60 5.82 -0.37 3.99
CA VAL A 60 5.87 0.86 3.20
C VAL A 60 6.82 0.72 2.01
N ILE A 61 6.39 1.23 0.85
CA ILE A 61 7.28 1.59 -0.26
C ILE A 61 7.41 3.11 -0.27
N SER A 62 8.64 3.60 -0.15
CA SER A 62 8.93 5.03 -0.13
C SER A 62 9.70 5.45 -1.36
N PHE A 63 9.54 6.72 -1.74
CA PHE A 63 10.30 7.37 -2.79
C PHE A 63 11.23 8.43 -2.20
N LEU A 64 12.29 8.77 -2.93
CA LEU A 64 13.31 9.77 -2.60
C LEU A 64 14.28 9.41 -1.47
N LYS A 65 13.78 8.84 -0.37
CA LYS A 65 14.59 8.42 0.78
C LYS A 65 14.01 7.15 1.41
N GLU A 66 14.88 6.41 2.11
CA GLU A 66 14.46 5.31 2.97
C GLU A 66 13.73 5.84 4.21
N LEU A 67 12.64 5.17 4.60
CA LEU A 67 12.01 5.37 5.89
C LEU A 67 12.55 4.38 6.90
N LYS A 68 12.82 4.88 8.11
CA LYS A 68 13.26 4.11 9.30
C LYS A 68 12.36 4.46 10.47
N VAL A 69 11.05 4.31 10.26
CA VAL A 69 10.02 4.68 11.23
C VAL A 69 9.13 3.47 11.46
N TYR A 70 9.04 3.03 12.72
CA TYR A 70 8.24 1.90 13.17
C TYR A 70 6.76 2.26 13.37
N ARG A 71 6.48 3.47 13.85
CA ARG A 71 5.12 3.90 14.14
C ARG A 71 4.45 4.56 12.92
N PRO A 72 3.25 4.13 12.52
CA PRO A 72 2.50 4.80 11.48
C PRO A 72 2.04 6.20 11.91
N ASP A 73 2.29 7.17 11.02
CA ASP A 73 1.82 8.55 11.13
C ASP A 73 0.57 8.79 10.28
N ASP A 74 -0.17 9.83 10.65
CA ASP A 74 -1.34 10.26 9.88
C ASP A 74 -0.91 10.92 8.57
N PHE A 75 -1.69 10.68 7.52
CA PHE A 75 -1.50 11.40 6.26
C PHE A 75 -2.20 12.77 6.31
N PRO A 76 -1.59 13.82 5.72
CA PRO A 76 -0.34 13.81 4.99
C PRO A 76 0.90 13.87 5.91
N LEU A 77 2.01 13.25 5.49
CA LEU A 77 3.25 13.25 6.26
C LEU A 77 3.93 14.62 6.33
N GLN A 78 4.37 15.00 7.54
CA GLN A 78 4.98 16.30 7.81
C GLN A 78 6.36 16.47 7.17
N ASP A 79 7.09 15.37 6.98
CA ASP A 79 8.40 15.34 6.35
C ASP A 79 8.32 15.31 4.81
N ALA A 80 7.09 15.37 4.25
CA ALA A 80 6.81 15.37 2.83
C ALA A 80 7.40 14.18 2.05
N THR A 81 7.52 13.00 2.68
CA THR A 81 8.00 11.81 1.98
C THR A 81 6.87 11.18 1.14
N PRO A 82 7.03 11.03 -0.19
CA PRO A 82 6.05 10.31 -1.00
C PRO A 82 6.10 8.82 -0.68
N ILE A 83 4.95 8.23 -0.30
CA ILE A 83 4.89 6.81 0.06
C ILE A 83 3.63 6.10 -0.45
N ILE A 84 3.79 4.80 -0.67
CA ILE A 84 2.74 3.81 -0.88
C ILE A 84 2.76 2.89 0.34
N ALA A 85 1.68 2.87 1.10
CA ALA A 85 1.54 2.06 2.31
C ALA A 85 0.40 1.05 2.11
N PRO A 86 0.66 -0.19 1.63
CA PRO A 86 -0.37 -1.23 1.66
C PRO A 86 -0.85 -1.50 3.09
N PHE A 87 0.06 -1.50 4.07
CA PHE A 87 -0.25 -1.70 5.49
C PHE A 87 0.95 -1.26 6.33
N TRP A 88 0.99 0.00 6.74
CA TRP A 88 2.08 0.53 7.56
C TRP A 88 1.81 0.30 9.04
N ALA A 89 2.58 -0.60 9.64
CA ALA A 89 2.54 -0.91 11.07
C ALA A 89 3.91 -1.38 11.56
N ASP A 90 4.05 -1.46 12.88
CA ASP A 90 5.27 -1.86 13.57
C ASP A 90 5.54 -3.38 13.42
N VAL A 91 6.18 -3.74 12.32
CA VAL A 91 6.44 -5.12 11.88
C VAL A 91 7.81 -5.55 12.40
N ASP A 92 7.86 -6.75 12.99
CA ASP A 92 9.12 -7.35 13.41
C ASP A 92 9.39 -8.63 12.60
N VAL A 93 10.29 -8.51 11.62
CA VAL A 93 10.73 -9.65 10.80
C VAL A 93 11.84 -10.47 11.46
N THR A 94 12.35 -10.05 12.62
CA THR A 94 13.34 -10.82 13.39
C THR A 94 12.67 -11.94 14.18
N GLU A 95 11.41 -11.73 14.55
CA GLU A 95 10.56 -12.70 15.27
C GLU A 95 9.73 -13.60 14.32
N GLY A 96 9.63 -13.25 13.04
CA GLY A 96 9.00 -14.12 12.04
C GLY A 96 8.54 -13.44 10.76
N GLY A 97 8.42 -14.26 9.71
CA GLY A 97 8.05 -13.78 8.39
C GLY A 97 9.19 -13.09 7.65
N GLN A 98 8.91 -12.63 6.43
CA GLN A 98 9.91 -12.07 5.52
C GLN A 98 9.29 -11.03 4.59
N VAL A 99 10.10 -10.09 4.11
CA VAL A 99 9.69 -9.13 3.07
C VAL A 99 10.45 -9.41 1.78
N TRP A 100 9.70 -9.82 0.77
CA TRP A 100 10.18 -10.14 -0.57
C TRP A 100 9.92 -8.97 -1.51
N TYR A 101 10.85 -8.69 -2.40
CA TYR A 101 10.61 -7.73 -3.46
C TYR A 101 11.37 -8.05 -4.74
N ARG A 102 10.80 -7.62 -5.88
CA ARG A 102 11.51 -7.60 -7.15
C ARG A 102 10.97 -6.56 -8.10
N GLU A 103 11.86 -6.11 -8.97
CA GLU A 103 11.49 -5.56 -10.26
C GLU A 103 11.15 -6.70 -11.23
N GLU A 104 10.10 -6.52 -12.03
CA GLU A 104 9.59 -7.51 -12.98
C GLU A 104 9.42 -6.88 -14.37
N THR A 105 10.08 -7.49 -15.34
CA THR A 105 10.06 -7.07 -16.76
C THR A 105 9.74 -8.22 -17.71
N ASN A 106 9.46 -9.42 -17.18
CA ASN A 106 9.09 -10.58 -17.98
C ASN A 106 7.78 -10.30 -18.77
N PRO A 107 7.78 -10.45 -20.11
CA PRO A 107 6.62 -10.13 -20.93
C PRO A 107 5.34 -10.92 -20.58
N GLN A 108 5.46 -12.16 -20.09
CA GLN A 108 4.31 -12.97 -19.71
C GLN A 108 3.63 -12.40 -18.45
N THR A 109 4.42 -12.07 -17.43
CA THR A 109 3.91 -11.44 -16.20
C THR A 109 3.34 -10.04 -16.49
N LEU A 110 4.03 -9.25 -17.31
CA LEU A 110 3.54 -7.92 -17.74
C LEU A 110 2.24 -8.00 -18.54
N ASN A 111 2.02 -9.06 -19.31
CA ASN A 111 0.76 -9.29 -20.01
C ASN A 111 -0.39 -9.62 -19.05
N ILE A 112 -0.12 -10.31 -17.93
CA ILE A 112 -1.11 -10.55 -16.86
C ILE A 112 -1.49 -9.22 -16.21
N ALA A 113 -0.49 -8.44 -15.77
CA ALA A 113 -0.70 -7.11 -15.19
C ALA A 113 -1.44 -6.16 -16.13
N THR A 114 -1.11 -6.20 -17.43
CA THR A 114 -1.84 -5.45 -18.48
C THR A 114 -3.31 -5.81 -18.50
N LYS A 115 -3.66 -7.11 -18.49
CA LYS A 115 -5.05 -7.56 -18.51
C LYS A 115 -5.79 -7.15 -17.24
N GLU A 116 -5.14 -7.20 -16.08
CA GLU A 116 -5.73 -6.70 -14.83
C GLU A 116 -6.02 -5.20 -14.90
N VAL A 117 -5.08 -4.37 -15.34
CA VAL A 117 -5.31 -2.93 -15.53
C VAL A 117 -6.47 -2.67 -16.48
N GLN A 118 -6.53 -3.37 -17.62
CA GLN A 118 -7.61 -3.20 -18.59
C GLN A 118 -8.97 -3.67 -18.06
N ARG A 119 -8.98 -4.69 -17.19
CA ARG A 119 -10.18 -5.22 -16.53
C ARG A 119 -10.70 -4.25 -15.47
N TYR A 120 -9.83 -3.80 -14.58
CA TYR A 120 -10.22 -2.96 -13.43
C TYR A 120 -10.31 -1.49 -13.80
N TYR A 121 -9.62 -1.01 -14.83
CA TYR A 121 -9.72 0.37 -15.28
C TYR A 121 -10.08 0.44 -16.78
N PRO A 122 -11.36 0.25 -17.15
CA PRO A 122 -11.80 0.16 -18.54
C PRO A 122 -11.52 1.39 -19.41
N LYS A 123 -11.13 2.53 -18.83
CA LYS A 123 -10.66 3.70 -19.58
C LYS A 123 -9.24 3.52 -20.15
N ALA A 124 -8.44 2.63 -19.57
CA ALA A 124 -7.08 2.32 -19.99
C ALA A 124 -7.01 1.12 -20.95
N ARG A 125 -7.96 0.96 -21.89
CA ARG A 125 -7.99 -0.19 -22.83
C ARG A 125 -6.73 -0.35 -23.68
N LYS A 126 -6.04 0.77 -23.94
CA LYS A 126 -4.79 0.80 -24.72
C LYS A 126 -3.54 0.66 -23.86
N PHE A 127 -3.66 0.60 -22.54
CA PHE A 127 -2.53 0.43 -21.65
C PHE A 127 -1.85 -0.91 -21.90
N LYS A 128 -0.52 -0.89 -21.84
CA LYS A 128 0.37 -2.06 -21.92
C LYS A 128 1.47 -1.84 -20.88
N ALA A 129 1.53 -2.70 -19.87
CA ALA A 129 2.58 -2.62 -18.86
C ALA A 129 3.93 -2.88 -19.54
N THR A 130 4.90 -2.02 -19.27
CA THR A 130 6.31 -2.22 -19.66
C THR A 130 7.17 -2.54 -18.45
N TRP A 131 6.62 -2.38 -17.25
CA TRP A 131 7.32 -2.53 -15.99
C TRP A 131 6.36 -2.85 -14.85
N MET A 132 6.80 -3.67 -13.93
CA MET A 132 6.11 -3.97 -12.69
C MET A 132 7.12 -4.07 -11.53
N PHE A 133 6.67 -3.82 -10.30
CA PHE A 133 7.40 -4.13 -9.09
C PHE A 133 6.47 -4.77 -8.07
N VAL A 134 6.94 -5.85 -7.45
CA VAL A 134 6.18 -6.62 -6.46
C VAL A 134 6.91 -6.50 -5.14
N ALA A 135 6.19 -6.16 -4.06
CA ALA A 135 6.65 -6.25 -2.69
C ALA A 135 5.64 -7.04 -1.87
N THR A 136 6.09 -8.07 -1.17
CA THR A 136 5.24 -8.97 -0.38
C THR A 136 5.79 -9.07 1.03
N TRP A 137 4.97 -8.71 2.02
CA TRP A 137 5.20 -8.99 3.43
C TRP A 137 4.54 -10.32 3.72
N ASP A 138 5.32 -11.38 3.85
CA ASP A 138 4.82 -12.74 4.03
C ASP A 138 4.97 -13.20 5.47
N ARG A 139 3.82 -13.48 6.10
CA ARG A 139 3.67 -13.98 7.47
C ARG A 139 4.42 -13.13 8.50
N VAL A 140 4.45 -11.83 8.31
CA VAL A 140 5.18 -10.92 9.19
C VAL A 140 4.49 -10.80 10.55
N CYS A 141 5.30 -10.81 11.61
CA CYS A 141 4.88 -10.63 13.00
C CYS A 141 4.84 -9.14 13.37
N PHE A 142 4.24 -8.82 14.51
CA PHE A 142 4.25 -7.46 15.07
C PHE A 142 5.24 -7.32 16.21
N TYR A 143 5.79 -6.12 16.37
CA TYR A 143 6.74 -5.83 17.43
C TYR A 143 6.17 -6.06 18.84
N GLY A 144 6.91 -6.81 19.66
CA GLY A 144 6.56 -7.13 21.04
C GLY A 144 5.36 -8.09 21.18
N ALA A 145 5.14 -8.93 20.17
CA ALA A 145 4.25 -10.08 20.30
C ALA A 145 4.70 -10.98 21.45
N SER A 146 3.73 -11.52 22.20
CA SER A 146 3.99 -12.48 23.28
C SER A 146 2.82 -13.44 23.44
N GLY A 147 3.10 -14.68 23.84
CA GLY A 147 2.07 -15.68 24.10
C GLY A 147 1.21 -15.95 22.87
N ALA A 148 -0.12 -15.69 22.95
CA ALA A 148 -1.01 -15.90 21.80
C ALA A 148 -0.68 -14.99 20.59
N GLY A 149 0.02 -13.87 20.83
CA GLY A 149 0.41 -12.91 19.80
C GLY A 149 1.47 -13.46 18.85
N GLU A 150 2.34 -14.35 19.33
CA GLU A 150 3.43 -14.97 18.55
C GLU A 150 2.91 -15.83 17.38
N ASN A 151 1.63 -16.24 17.43
CA ASN A 151 0.98 -17.01 16.38
C ASN A 151 0.22 -16.14 15.36
N LYS A 152 0.21 -14.81 15.54
CA LYS A 152 -0.49 -13.86 14.67
C LYS A 152 0.45 -13.36 13.59
N THR A 153 0.02 -13.50 12.35
CA THR A 153 0.84 -13.15 11.18
C THR A 153 0.01 -12.41 10.15
N ASN A 154 0.62 -11.45 9.46
CA ASN A 154 0.01 -10.77 8.34
C ASN A 154 0.70 -11.19 7.04
N THR A 155 -0.08 -11.42 5.98
CA THR A 155 0.43 -11.59 4.62
C THR A 155 -0.30 -10.64 3.68
N PHE A 156 0.46 -9.71 3.07
CA PHE A 156 -0.07 -8.71 2.14
C PHE A 156 0.98 -8.32 1.10
N GLN A 157 0.51 -7.76 -0.03
CA GLN A 157 1.35 -7.47 -1.20
C GLN A 157 0.97 -6.13 -1.83
N ALA A 158 1.97 -5.36 -2.24
CA ALA A 158 1.83 -4.23 -3.13
C ALA A 158 2.43 -4.55 -4.51
N VAL A 159 1.70 -4.20 -5.56
CA VAL A 159 2.14 -4.37 -6.96
C VAL A 159 2.03 -3.03 -7.67
N LEU A 160 3.16 -2.49 -8.10
CA LEU A 160 3.25 -1.25 -8.87
C LEU A 160 3.37 -1.61 -10.35
N ILE A 161 2.53 -1.03 -11.22
CA ILE A 161 2.47 -1.35 -12.65
C ILE A 161 2.57 -0.06 -13.44
N THR A 162 3.44 0.03 -14.45
CA THR A 162 3.51 1.22 -15.31
C THR A 162 3.90 0.90 -16.74
N ASN A 163 3.61 1.86 -17.63
CA ASN A 163 4.17 1.96 -18.98
C ASN A 163 5.13 3.16 -19.13
N GLY A 164 5.58 3.75 -18.01
CA GLY A 164 6.41 4.96 -17.95
C GLY A 164 5.65 6.29 -18.03
N LYS A 165 4.33 6.26 -18.28
CA LYS A 165 3.44 7.44 -18.33
C LYS A 165 2.24 7.30 -17.41
N GLU A 166 1.55 6.17 -17.47
CA GLU A 166 0.44 5.82 -16.60
C GLU A 166 0.89 4.78 -15.59
N SER A 167 0.39 4.88 -14.36
CA SER A 167 0.77 3.97 -13.28
C SER A 167 -0.42 3.55 -12.44
N PHE A 168 -0.35 2.31 -11.98
CA PHE A 168 -1.37 1.67 -11.18
C PHE A 168 -0.72 0.96 -10.00
N VAL A 169 -1.47 0.85 -8.90
CA VAL A 169 -1.06 0.12 -7.71
C VAL A 169 -2.16 -0.86 -7.33
N ILE A 170 -1.78 -2.09 -7.03
CA ILE A 170 -2.66 -3.12 -6.46
C ILE A 170 -2.19 -3.38 -5.03
N PHE A 171 -3.13 -3.40 -4.09
CA PHE A 171 -2.92 -4.03 -2.79
C PHE A 171 -3.69 -5.34 -2.73
N ASN A 172 -3.01 -6.41 -2.34
CA ASN A 172 -3.62 -7.72 -2.09
C ASN A 172 -3.42 -8.08 -0.61
N TYR A 173 -4.49 -8.43 0.08
CA TYR A 173 -4.49 -8.84 1.48
C TYR A 173 -4.93 -10.30 1.59
N GLN A 174 -3.99 -11.17 1.97
CA GLN A 174 -4.24 -12.59 2.16
C GLN A 174 -4.69 -12.88 3.58
N ARG A 175 -4.01 -12.28 4.56
CA ARG A 175 -4.29 -12.43 5.98
C ARG A 175 -3.89 -11.15 6.71
N ILE A 176 -4.78 -10.66 7.57
CA ILE A 176 -4.50 -9.58 8.53
C ILE A 176 -5.10 -10.01 9.86
N ASP A 177 -4.24 -10.52 10.74
CA ASP A 177 -4.61 -11.05 12.07
C ASP A 177 -4.28 -10.08 13.20
N TRP A 178 -3.45 -9.06 12.93
CA TRP A 178 -3.04 -8.02 13.86
C TRP A 178 -3.00 -6.65 13.18
N THR A 179 -3.15 -5.57 13.94
CA THR A 179 -3.19 -4.18 13.44
C THR A 179 -2.10 -3.27 14.01
N THR A 180 -1.53 -3.61 15.16
CA THR A 180 -0.74 -2.69 15.96
C THR A 180 0.33 -3.44 16.77
N GLY A 181 1.59 -2.99 16.69
CA GLY A 181 2.66 -3.43 17.59
C GLY A 181 2.61 -2.78 18.97
N SER A 182 3.30 -3.36 19.93
CA SER A 182 3.27 -2.94 21.35
C SER A 182 3.80 -1.51 21.57
N ASN A 183 4.84 -1.08 20.84
CA ASN A 183 5.35 0.31 20.88
C ASN A 183 4.37 1.33 20.30
N SER A 184 3.38 0.86 19.54
CA SER A 184 2.25 1.67 19.05
C SER A 184 1.01 1.56 19.95
N GLY A 185 1.13 0.92 21.12
CA GLY A 185 0.06 0.75 22.11
C GLY A 185 -0.85 -0.47 21.86
N GLY A 186 -0.43 -1.40 21.01
CA GLY A 186 -1.16 -2.66 20.78
C GLY A 186 -1.02 -3.62 21.95
N ASP A 187 -2.04 -4.44 22.17
CA ASP A 187 -1.99 -5.54 23.13
C ASP A 187 -1.04 -6.64 22.64
N THR A 188 -0.11 -7.08 23.49
CA THR A 188 0.97 -8.00 23.11
C THR A 188 0.50 -9.42 22.76
N THR A 189 -0.73 -9.79 23.14
CA THR A 189 -1.28 -11.15 22.93
C THR A 189 -2.24 -11.22 21.73
N THR A 190 -2.76 -10.07 21.30
CA THR A 190 -3.74 -9.99 20.20
C THR A 190 -3.24 -9.16 19.02
N GLY A 191 -2.31 -8.23 19.24
CA GLY A 191 -1.83 -7.28 18.23
C GLY A 191 -2.87 -6.23 17.84
N LEU A 192 -3.85 -5.96 18.71
CA LEU A 192 -4.98 -5.05 18.47
C LEU A 192 -4.98 -3.86 19.43
N GLY A 193 -5.73 -2.80 19.09
CA GLY A 193 -5.83 -1.56 19.86
C GLY A 193 -4.72 -0.56 19.54
N GLY A 194 -4.46 0.40 20.42
CA GLY A 194 -3.39 1.38 20.26
C GLY A 194 -3.57 2.33 19.06
N ASN A 195 -2.53 2.44 18.23
CA ASN A 195 -2.51 3.21 16.98
C ASN A 195 -2.46 2.26 15.77
N PRO A 196 -3.60 1.85 15.21
CA PRO A 196 -3.66 0.88 14.13
C PRO A 196 -2.94 1.32 12.86
N ALA A 197 -2.64 0.32 12.03
CA ALA A 197 -1.96 0.48 10.76
C ALA A 197 -2.53 1.61 9.87
N GLN A 198 -1.64 2.32 9.20
CA GLN A 198 -2.00 3.25 8.11
C GLN A 198 -2.05 2.47 6.78
N ALA A 199 -2.97 2.81 5.88
CA ALA A 199 -3.03 2.22 4.56
C ALA A 199 -3.48 3.26 3.51
N GLY A 200 -2.72 3.41 2.44
CA GLY A 200 -3.00 4.37 1.38
C GLY A 200 -1.76 4.96 0.71
N PHE A 201 -1.84 6.23 0.34
CA PHE A 201 -0.86 6.94 -0.47
C PHE A 201 -0.62 8.35 0.08
N ASN A 202 0.64 8.77 0.21
CA ASN A 202 1.01 10.14 0.53
C ASN A 202 1.84 10.73 -0.62
N ALA A 203 1.48 11.91 -1.12
CA ALA A 203 2.13 12.51 -2.29
C ALA A 203 3.48 13.17 -2.00
N GLY A 204 3.81 13.36 -0.72
CA GLY A 204 5.03 14.07 -0.32
C GLY A 204 5.01 15.56 -0.67
N ASP A 205 3.86 16.21 -0.51
CA ASP A 205 3.67 17.67 -0.64
C ASP A 205 3.00 18.28 0.61
N LYS A 206 2.89 17.48 1.69
CA LYS A 206 2.21 17.81 2.96
C LYS A 206 0.71 18.12 2.84
N LYS A 207 0.09 17.82 1.70
CA LYS A 207 -1.31 18.18 1.43
C LYS A 207 -2.11 17.06 0.80
N THR A 208 -1.54 16.41 -0.19
CA THR A 208 -2.22 15.46 -1.05
C THR A 208 -1.94 14.04 -0.57
N TYR A 209 -3.01 13.31 -0.28
CA TYR A 209 -2.95 11.91 0.14
C TYR A 209 -4.26 11.20 -0.20
N TYR A 210 -4.25 9.88 -0.09
CA TYR A 210 -5.43 9.04 -0.11
C TYR A 210 -5.30 8.04 1.02
N GLU A 211 -6.34 7.91 1.84
CA GLU A 211 -6.41 6.96 2.94
C GLU A 211 -7.48 5.92 2.61
N ILE A 212 -7.15 4.63 2.78
CA ILE A 212 -8.13 3.55 2.64
C ILE A 212 -9.10 3.60 3.81
N ASP A 213 -10.39 3.44 3.51
CA ASP A 213 -11.43 3.39 4.54
C ASP A 213 -11.10 2.36 5.63
N GLY A 214 -11.01 2.86 6.86
CA GLY A 214 -10.72 2.04 8.04
C GLY A 214 -9.27 2.05 8.48
N ALA A 215 -8.34 2.61 7.70
CA ALA A 215 -6.97 2.88 8.15
C ALA A 215 -6.98 3.77 9.41
N ARG A 216 -5.94 3.62 10.25
CA ARG A 216 -5.79 4.31 11.55
C ARG A 216 -6.91 4.02 12.55
N LYS A 217 -7.71 2.97 12.31
CA LYS A 217 -8.79 2.50 13.18
C LYS A 217 -8.75 0.99 13.27
N ASP A 218 -9.36 0.42 14.30
CA ASP A 218 -9.41 -1.05 14.50
C ASP A 218 -10.04 -1.78 13.31
N THR A 219 -10.88 -1.09 12.53
CA THR A 219 -11.49 -1.62 11.31
C THR A 219 -10.50 -1.92 10.19
N VAL A 220 -9.24 -1.47 10.27
CA VAL A 220 -8.18 -1.80 9.29
C VAL A 220 -7.94 -3.31 9.18
N ILE A 221 -8.28 -4.08 10.22
CA ILE A 221 -8.24 -5.55 10.19
C ILE A 221 -9.13 -6.15 9.06
N ASN A 222 -10.16 -5.41 8.63
CA ASN A 222 -11.11 -5.84 7.60
C ASN A 222 -10.60 -5.59 6.17
N LEU A 223 -9.33 -5.23 5.96
CA LEU A 223 -8.75 -5.08 4.63
C LEU A 223 -8.83 -6.36 3.79
N THR A 224 -8.88 -7.53 4.43
CA THR A 224 -9.13 -8.83 3.77
C THR A 224 -10.56 -8.98 3.25
N LEU A 225 -11.52 -8.22 3.77
CA LEU A 225 -12.96 -8.33 3.47
C LEU A 225 -13.48 -7.18 2.60
N THR A 226 -12.73 -6.09 2.52
CA THR A 226 -13.11 -4.86 1.80
C THR A 226 -12.35 -4.74 0.47
N SER A 227 -12.87 -3.93 -0.44
CA SER A 227 -12.35 -3.80 -1.80
C SER A 227 -12.94 -2.59 -2.52
N ASN A 228 -12.21 -2.05 -3.51
CA ASN A 228 -12.74 -1.10 -4.49
C ASN A 228 -12.91 -1.69 -5.91
N VAL A 229 -12.71 -3.01 -6.07
CA VAL A 229 -12.86 -3.76 -7.32
C VAL A 229 -13.80 -4.97 -7.18
N ASN A 230 -14.60 -5.01 -6.11
CA ASN A 230 -15.53 -6.10 -5.78
C ASN A 230 -14.86 -7.48 -5.67
N ILE A 231 -13.59 -7.52 -5.27
CA ILE A 231 -12.85 -8.74 -4.95
C ILE A 231 -12.30 -8.56 -3.53
N PRO A 232 -12.88 -9.22 -2.51
CA PRO A 232 -12.44 -9.09 -1.12
C PRO A 232 -10.92 -9.23 -0.97
N GLY A 233 -10.29 -8.29 -0.27
CA GLY A 233 -8.84 -8.29 -0.09
C GLY A 233 -8.05 -7.69 -1.24
N LYS A 234 -8.68 -7.30 -2.35
CA LYS A 234 -8.00 -6.68 -3.50
C LYS A 234 -8.43 -5.23 -3.66
N TRP A 235 -7.45 -4.34 -3.76
CA TRP A 235 -7.64 -2.93 -4.03
C TRP A 235 -6.81 -2.52 -5.23
N PHE A 236 -7.36 -1.67 -6.09
CA PHE A 236 -6.72 -1.22 -7.33
C PHE A 236 -6.85 0.30 -7.48
N PHE A 237 -5.75 0.96 -7.82
CA PHE A 237 -5.69 2.42 -7.91
C PHE A 237 -4.92 2.86 -9.14
N LYS A 238 -5.37 3.93 -9.80
CA LYS A 238 -4.53 4.71 -10.74
C LYS A 238 -3.85 5.84 -9.97
N VAL A 239 -2.54 5.97 -10.11
CA VAL A 239 -1.71 6.80 -9.20
C VAL A 239 -0.80 7.83 -9.89
N ASP A 240 -0.80 7.90 -11.23
CA ASP A 240 0.05 8.84 -11.99
C ASP A 240 -0.39 10.31 -11.90
N SER A 241 -1.64 10.58 -11.51
CA SER A 241 -2.22 11.93 -11.54
C SER A 241 -2.21 12.62 -10.17
N ALA A 242 -2.53 13.91 -10.13
CA ALA A 242 -2.62 14.70 -8.89
C ALA A 242 -3.57 14.10 -7.83
N GLN A 243 -4.48 13.21 -8.24
CA GLN A 243 -5.45 12.56 -7.38
C GLN A 243 -5.41 11.05 -7.64
N ILE A 244 -5.56 10.26 -6.57
CA ILE A 244 -5.71 8.82 -6.69
C ILE A 244 -7.12 8.51 -7.19
N GLN A 245 -7.24 7.63 -8.18
CA GLN A 245 -8.53 7.22 -8.73
C GLN A 245 -8.77 5.74 -8.48
N GLY A 246 -9.86 5.43 -7.79
CA GLY A 246 -10.40 4.06 -7.67
C GLY A 246 -11.21 3.64 -8.91
N VAL A 247 -11.69 2.41 -8.90
CA VAL A 247 -12.27 1.74 -10.09
C VAL A 247 -13.74 2.06 -10.33
N CYS A 248 -14.57 2.22 -9.28
CA CYS A 248 -15.94 2.76 -9.37
C CYS A 248 -16.49 3.07 -7.96
N SER A 249 -17.32 4.12 -7.88
CA SER A 249 -18.04 4.65 -6.71
C SER A 249 -17.29 5.71 -5.89
N ASN A 250 -17.89 6.91 -5.90
CA ASN A 250 -17.62 8.01 -4.98
C ASN A 250 -17.75 7.54 -3.51
N THR A 251 -16.66 7.15 -2.86
CA THR A 251 -16.46 7.24 -1.39
C THR A 251 -15.03 6.81 -1.07
N GLY A 252 -14.07 7.67 -1.37
CA GLY A 252 -13.00 7.92 -0.40
C GLY A 252 -13.26 9.34 0.09
N LYS A 253 -13.27 9.57 1.40
CA LYS A 253 -13.36 10.95 1.90
C LYS A 253 -12.16 11.73 1.36
N LEU A 254 -12.44 12.61 0.40
CA LEU A 254 -11.52 13.64 -0.06
C LEU A 254 -11.40 14.68 1.05
N SER A 255 -10.36 14.62 1.86
CA SER A 255 -9.95 15.74 2.72
C SER A 255 -8.63 16.29 2.19
N GLY A 256 -8.70 17.40 1.43
CA GLY A 256 -7.48 18.00 0.87
C GLY A 256 -7.58 19.36 0.19
N ILE A 257 -8.77 19.98 0.09
CA ILE A 257 -8.88 21.40 -0.28
C ILE A 257 -9.75 22.10 0.76
N LYS A 258 -9.13 22.57 1.86
CA LYS A 258 -9.67 23.76 2.55
C LYS A 258 -9.43 24.93 1.60
N LEU A 259 -10.44 25.26 0.78
CA LEU A 259 -10.51 26.63 0.25
C LEU A 259 -10.66 27.53 1.47
N THR A 260 -9.80 28.53 1.59
CA THR A 260 -10.00 29.57 2.60
C THR A 260 -11.33 30.28 2.31
N GLU A 261 -12.02 30.81 3.33
CA GLU A 261 -13.30 31.53 3.12
C GLU A 261 -13.18 32.65 2.08
N GLN A 262 -11.98 33.22 1.92
CA GLN A 262 -11.68 34.23 0.90
C GLN A 262 -11.71 33.67 -0.54
N GLU A 263 -11.30 32.41 -0.77
CA GLU A 263 -11.31 31.77 -2.09
C GLU A 263 -12.72 31.33 -2.52
N LEU A 264 -13.59 31.01 -1.55
CA LEU A 264 -15.02 30.74 -1.79
C LEU A 264 -15.76 32.00 -2.27
N ILE A 265 -15.48 33.16 -1.67
CA ILE A 265 -16.10 34.43 -2.04
C ILE A 265 -15.68 34.88 -3.45
N LEU A 266 -14.42 34.64 -3.84
CA LEU A 266 -13.90 34.97 -5.17
C LEU A 266 -14.51 34.09 -6.29
N LYS A 267 -14.82 32.81 -6.01
CA LYS A 267 -15.50 31.94 -6.97
C LYS A 267 -16.97 32.27 -7.15
N ILE A 268 -17.67 32.69 -6.09
CA ILE A 268 -19.08 33.09 -6.18
C ILE A 268 -19.21 34.38 -7.00
N LYS A 269 -18.32 35.37 -6.79
CA LYS A 269 -18.36 36.62 -7.56
C LYS A 269 -18.04 36.47 -9.05
N LYS A 270 -17.24 35.48 -9.45
CA LYS A 270 -16.90 35.23 -10.86
C LYS A 270 -18.00 34.50 -11.66
N ASN A 271 -18.97 33.89 -10.98
CA ASN A 271 -20.09 33.19 -11.60
C ASN A 271 -21.39 34.02 -11.57
N SER A 272 -21.34 35.25 -11.08
CA SER A 272 -22.48 36.18 -10.99
C SER A 272 -22.28 37.43 -11.85
N SER A 273 -21.38 37.38 -12.83
CA SER A 273 -21.07 38.46 -13.78
C SER A 273 -20.95 37.91 -15.18
#